data_AF-A0A972XH94-F1
#
_entry.id   AF-A0A972XH94-F1
#
_cell.length_a   1.000
_cell.length_b   1.000
_cell.length_c   1.000
_cell.angle_alpha   90.00
_cell.angle_beta   90.00
_cell.angle_gamma   90.00
#
_symmetry.space_group_name_H-M   'P 1'
#
loop_
_entity.id
_entity.type
_entity.pdbx_description
1 polymer ?
#
loop_
_entity_poly.entity_id
_entity_poly.type
_entity_poly.pdbx_seq_one_letter_code
_entity_poly.pdbx_strand_id
1 'polypeptide(L)'
;MGRSAGSIHAHPAWFGSVMGTAALSVVLFNEGQTCQAAWLDPIAAALLIAATGLAVALVPRYARRVFHPEALRSEIADPSTGPMLGTFPAGTLLLGVAWGVVGPLLVGTTIALWLDAILLIIGIMLALALSITWVALTIRAEVGLASVNGGWLIPPLMNLLIPLAIAPLAFANPGDAAVLLMIGLAFLGIGAFLFLAVFTLIFARLA
;
A
#
# COMPACT_ATOMS: atom_id res chain seq x y z
N MET A 1 21.23 -26.36 11.52
CA MET A 1 20.86 -25.52 12.67
C MET A 1 19.57 -24.77 12.33
N GLY A 2 18.57 -24.89 13.18
CA GLY A 2 17.16 -24.67 12.84
C GLY A 2 16.82 -23.25 12.40
N ARG A 3 16.06 -23.12 11.31
CA ARG A 3 15.37 -21.88 10.96
C ARG A 3 14.46 -21.53 12.14
N SER A 4 14.74 -20.43 12.83
CA SER A 4 13.77 -19.87 13.76
C SER A 4 12.52 -19.57 12.94
N ALA A 5 11.44 -20.32 13.17
CA ALA A 5 10.13 -19.91 12.71
C ALA A 5 9.91 -18.52 13.32
N GLY A 6 10.06 -17.47 12.51
CA GLY A 6 9.75 -16.12 12.94
C GLY A 6 8.35 -16.17 13.51
N SER A 7 8.19 -15.76 14.78
CA SER A 7 6.88 -15.88 15.43
C SER A 7 5.84 -15.24 14.52
N ILE A 8 4.68 -15.88 14.33
CA ILE A 8 3.60 -15.37 13.46
C ILE A 8 3.28 -13.90 13.79
N HIS A 9 3.46 -13.50 15.04
CA HIS A 9 3.26 -12.14 15.53
C HIS A 9 4.25 -11.08 14.98
N ALA A 10 5.39 -11.50 14.43
CA ALA A 10 6.43 -10.62 13.87
C ALA A 10 6.37 -10.51 12.33
N HIS A 11 5.41 -11.17 11.68
CA HIS A 11 5.36 -11.26 10.22
C HIS A 11 5.20 -9.87 9.55
N PRO A 12 6.02 -9.52 8.53
CA PRO A 12 6.03 -8.18 7.93
C PRO A 12 4.80 -7.84 7.07
N ALA A 13 3.96 -8.84 6.76
CA ALA A 13 2.76 -8.64 5.94
C ALA A 13 1.50 -8.24 6.73
N TRP A 14 1.58 -8.03 8.05
CA TRP A 14 0.40 -7.71 8.87
C TRP A 14 -0.31 -6.43 8.44
N PHE A 15 0.38 -5.48 7.79
CA PHE A 15 -0.26 -4.28 7.28
C PHE A 15 -1.17 -4.55 6.07
N GLY A 16 -1.11 -5.75 5.49
CA GLY A 16 -2.07 -6.25 4.52
C GLY A 16 -3.50 -6.30 5.06
N SER A 17 -3.71 -6.40 6.39
CA SER A 17 -5.06 -6.31 6.96
C SER A 17 -5.63 -4.90 6.87
N VAL A 18 -4.83 -3.87 7.14
CA VAL A 18 -5.21 -2.45 6.94
C VAL A 18 -5.59 -2.23 5.48
N MET A 19 -4.74 -2.71 4.56
CA MET A 19 -4.95 -2.62 3.13
C MET A 19 -6.28 -3.29 2.72
N GLY A 20 -6.48 -4.56 3.05
CA GLY A 20 -7.70 -5.30 2.68
C GLY A 20 -8.97 -4.68 3.25
N THR A 21 -8.96 -4.27 4.52
CA THR A 21 -10.12 -3.65 5.17
C THR A 21 -10.43 -2.27 4.56
N ALA A 22 -9.41 -1.47 4.24
CA ALA A 22 -9.59 -0.19 3.54
C ALA A 22 -10.15 -0.37 2.12
N ALA A 23 -9.64 -1.35 1.35
CA ALA A 23 -10.19 -1.70 0.04
C ALA A 23 -11.67 -2.07 0.12
N LEU A 24 -12.05 -2.95 1.07
CA LEU A 24 -13.44 -3.35 1.25
C LEU A 24 -14.35 -2.17 1.60
N SER A 25 -13.87 -1.23 2.41
CA SER A 25 -14.59 0.01 2.72
C SER A 25 -14.90 0.80 1.43
N VAL A 26 -13.89 1.04 0.59
CA VAL A 26 -14.04 1.79 -0.68
C VAL A 26 -14.97 1.06 -1.65
N VAL A 27 -14.81 -0.25 -1.81
CA VAL A 27 -15.64 -1.05 -2.73
C VAL A 27 -17.10 -1.02 -2.27
N LEU A 28 -17.39 -1.31 -1.00
CA LEU A 28 -18.77 -1.31 -0.51
C LEU A 28 -19.44 0.05 -0.62
N PHE A 29 -18.69 1.13 -0.39
CA PHE A 29 -19.21 2.48 -0.60
C PHE A 29 -19.55 2.72 -2.07
N ASN A 30 -18.62 2.46 -2.99
CA ASN A 30 -18.84 2.69 -4.43
C ASN A 30 -19.98 1.83 -4.98
N GLU A 31 -20.05 0.55 -4.60
CA GLU A 31 -21.15 -0.34 -5.00
C GLU A 31 -22.47 0.11 -4.37
N GLY A 32 -22.45 0.63 -3.14
CA GLY A 32 -23.60 1.25 -2.50
C GLY A 32 -24.14 2.44 -3.27
N GLN A 33 -23.25 3.31 -3.76
CA GLN A 33 -23.63 4.45 -4.59
C GLN A 33 -24.17 4.01 -5.97
N THR A 34 -23.50 3.06 -6.64
CA THR A 34 -23.92 2.55 -7.96
C THR A 34 -25.26 1.81 -7.91
N CYS A 35 -25.46 0.95 -6.89
CA CYS A 35 -26.68 0.16 -6.73
C CYS A 35 -27.78 0.89 -5.93
N GLN A 36 -27.56 2.15 -5.53
CA GLN A 36 -28.47 2.91 -4.66
C GLN A 36 -28.81 2.20 -3.34
N ALA A 37 -27.86 1.44 -2.81
CA ALA A 37 -27.97 0.64 -1.60
C ALA A 37 -27.41 1.39 -0.39
N ALA A 38 -28.12 2.43 0.08
CA ALA A 38 -27.68 3.30 1.19
C ALA A 38 -27.38 2.57 2.51
N TRP A 39 -27.87 1.34 2.70
CA TRP A 39 -27.55 0.52 3.86
C TRP A 39 -26.08 0.06 3.89
N LEU A 40 -25.34 0.17 2.77
CA LEU A 40 -23.92 -0.13 2.68
C LEU A 40 -23.03 0.99 3.24
N ASP A 41 -23.49 2.24 3.25
CA ASP A 41 -22.72 3.39 3.77
C ASP A 41 -22.23 3.20 5.21
N PRO A 42 -23.07 2.81 6.20
CA PRO A 42 -22.59 2.57 7.57
C PRO A 42 -21.62 1.39 7.66
N ILE A 43 -21.73 0.39 6.78
CA ILE A 43 -20.82 -0.76 6.74
C ILE A 43 -19.45 -0.33 6.19
N ALA A 44 -19.44 0.43 5.10
CA ALA A 44 -18.23 1.03 4.55
C ALA A 44 -17.52 1.92 5.58
N ALA A 45 -18.28 2.76 6.28
CA ALA A 45 -17.75 3.62 7.35
C ALA A 45 -17.18 2.81 8.53
N ALA A 46 -17.86 1.75 8.96
CA ALA A 46 -17.37 0.85 10.00
C ALA A 46 -16.06 0.16 9.60
N LEU A 47 -15.92 -0.25 8.33
CA LEU A 47 -14.68 -0.82 7.80
C LEU A 47 -13.55 0.23 7.74
N LEU A 48 -13.83 1.49 7.39
CA LEU A 48 -12.83 2.55 7.44
C LEU A 48 -12.32 2.78 8.89
N ILE A 49 -13.22 2.79 9.86
CA ILE A 49 -12.87 2.91 11.28
C ILE A 49 -12.02 1.70 11.71
N ALA A 50 -12.41 0.48 11.32
CA ALA A 50 -11.65 -0.72 11.61
C ALA A 50 -10.25 -0.70 10.98
N ALA A 51 -10.14 -0.30 9.71
CA ALA A 51 -8.87 -0.14 9.01
C ALA A 51 -7.96 0.90 9.70
N THR A 52 -8.54 2.03 10.13
CA THR A 52 -7.83 3.06 10.89
C THR A 52 -7.35 2.53 12.24
N GLY A 53 -8.20 1.80 12.98
CA GLY A 53 -7.84 1.17 14.25
C GLY A 53 -6.70 0.15 14.09
N LEU A 54 -6.76 -0.68 13.04
CA LEU A 54 -5.69 -1.60 12.68
C LEU A 54 -4.39 -0.87 12.36
N ALA A 55 -4.46 0.23 11.60
CA ALA A 55 -3.30 1.05 11.28
C ALA A 55 -2.66 1.61 12.55
N VAL A 56 -3.45 2.22 13.45
CA VAL A 56 -2.97 2.75 14.74
C VAL A 56 -2.33 1.64 15.60
N ALA A 57 -2.89 0.44 15.61
CA ALA A 57 -2.34 -0.69 16.37
C ALA A 57 -1.06 -1.28 15.76
N LEU A 58 -0.89 -1.20 14.44
CA LEU A 58 0.24 -1.81 13.73
C LEU A 58 1.39 -0.83 13.47
N VAL A 59 1.13 0.46 13.21
CA VAL A 59 2.15 1.49 12.93
C VAL A 59 3.29 1.48 13.94
N PRO A 60 3.07 1.41 15.28
CA PRO A 60 4.17 1.37 16.25
C PRO A 60 5.12 0.19 16.05
N ARG A 61 4.62 -0.95 15.55
CA ARG A 61 5.46 -2.13 15.26
C ARG A 61 6.38 -1.89 14.07
N TYR A 62 5.88 -1.21 13.03
CA TYR A 62 6.69 -0.84 11.87
C TYR A 62 7.66 0.30 12.20
N ALA A 63 7.21 1.31 12.95
CA ALA A 63 8.04 2.42 13.40
C ALA A 63 9.22 1.94 14.26
N ARG A 64 9.02 0.93 15.12
CA ARG A 64 10.11 0.36 15.94
C ARG A 64 11.28 -0.19 15.11
N ARG A 65 11.02 -0.68 13.88
CA ARG A 65 12.08 -1.20 13.01
C ARG A 65 13.10 -0.13 12.60
N VAL A 66 12.69 1.15 12.58
CA VAL A 66 13.57 2.28 12.24
C VAL A 66 14.67 2.46 13.28
N PHE A 67 14.43 2.08 14.55
CA PHE A 67 15.44 2.12 15.60
C PHE A 67 16.46 0.97 15.53
N HIS A 68 16.25 -0.01 14.64
CA HIS A 68 17.13 -1.16 14.43
C HIS A 68 17.53 -1.27 12.94
N PRO A 69 18.29 -0.30 12.41
CA PRO A 69 18.54 -0.17 10.97
C PRO A 69 19.26 -1.38 10.35
N GLU A 70 20.18 -2.01 11.08
CA GLU A 70 20.90 -3.19 10.56
C GLU A 70 19.98 -4.42 10.45
N ALA A 71 19.10 -4.63 11.43
CA ALA A 71 18.10 -5.68 11.37
C ALA A 71 17.11 -5.42 10.22
N LEU A 72 16.65 -4.17 10.05
CA LEU A 72 15.76 -3.78 8.96
C LEU A 72 16.41 -3.98 7.59
N ARG A 73 17.69 -3.62 7.42
CA ARG A 73 18.43 -3.89 6.18
C ARG A 73 18.51 -5.37 5.86
N SER A 74 18.75 -6.21 6.87
CA SER A 74 18.76 -7.66 6.69
C SER A 74 17.37 -8.21 6.30
N GLU A 75 16.29 -7.67 6.89
CA GLU A 75 14.90 -8.06 6.58
C GLU A 75 14.49 -7.63 5.16
N ILE A 76 14.92 -6.44 4.71
CA ILE A 76 14.68 -5.95 3.35
C ILE A 76 15.48 -6.77 2.31
N ALA A 77 16.71 -7.16 2.64
CA ALA A 77 17.55 -7.96 1.75
C ALA A 77 17.04 -9.38 1.55
N ASP A 78 16.22 -9.91 2.48
CA ASP A 78 15.63 -11.24 2.38
C ASP A 78 14.61 -11.29 1.20
N PRO A 79 14.84 -12.12 0.17
CA PRO A 79 13.96 -12.24 -0.99
C PRO A 79 12.52 -12.69 -0.70
N SER A 80 12.30 -13.33 0.45
CA SER A 80 10.99 -13.86 0.85
C SER A 80 10.20 -12.86 1.69
N THR A 81 10.84 -12.17 2.62
CA THR A 81 10.17 -11.24 3.55
C THR A 81 10.29 -9.77 3.17
N GLY A 82 11.37 -9.37 2.49
CA GLY A 82 11.63 -7.98 2.09
C GLY A 82 10.50 -7.37 1.27
N PRO A 83 10.00 -8.04 0.21
CA PRO A 83 8.87 -7.54 -0.58
C PRO A 83 7.58 -7.37 0.24
N MET A 84 7.38 -8.19 1.28
CA MET A 84 6.19 -8.11 2.13
C MET A 84 6.15 -6.85 3.00
N LEU A 85 7.29 -6.23 3.29
CA LEU A 85 7.33 -4.92 3.94
C LEU A 85 6.67 -3.82 3.09
N GLY A 86 6.55 -4.04 1.77
CA GLY A 86 5.79 -3.18 0.86
C GLY A 86 4.30 -3.10 1.18
N THR A 87 3.76 -4.01 2.00
CA THR A 87 2.38 -3.90 2.48
C THR A 87 2.17 -2.67 3.38
N PHE A 88 3.23 -2.15 4.02
CA PHE A 88 3.14 -0.96 4.86
C PHE A 88 2.84 0.32 4.06
N PRO A 89 3.65 0.70 3.04
CA PRO A 89 3.29 1.81 2.16
C PRO A 89 1.98 1.55 1.40
N ALA A 90 1.75 0.34 0.89
CA ALA A 90 0.54 0.02 0.15
C ALA A 90 -0.74 0.20 1.00
N GLY A 91 -0.75 -0.32 2.22
CA GLY A 91 -1.88 -0.14 3.13
C GLY A 91 -2.04 1.31 3.60
N THR A 92 -0.95 2.07 3.70
CA THR A 92 -1.01 3.51 4.01
C THR A 92 -1.67 4.30 2.88
N LEU A 93 -1.27 4.05 1.63
CA LEU A 93 -1.87 4.65 0.45
C LEU A 93 -3.35 4.31 0.34
N LEU A 94 -3.70 3.04 0.50
CA LEU A 94 -5.09 2.60 0.39
C LEU A 94 -5.97 3.08 1.54
N LEU A 95 -5.41 3.25 2.74
CA LEU A 95 -6.11 3.93 3.84
C LEU A 95 -6.35 5.40 3.49
N GLY A 96 -5.42 6.07 2.81
CA GLY A 96 -5.61 7.40 2.23
C GLY A 96 -6.80 7.45 1.27
N VAL A 97 -6.85 6.54 0.29
CA VAL A 97 -7.99 6.38 -0.62
C VAL A 97 -9.31 6.24 0.15
N ALA A 98 -9.33 5.38 1.17
CA ALA A 98 -10.54 5.13 1.96
C ALA A 98 -10.98 6.38 2.74
N TRP A 99 -10.04 7.16 3.28
CA TRP A 99 -10.35 8.46 3.88
C TRP A 99 -10.85 9.47 2.86
N GLY A 100 -10.26 9.56 1.67
CA GLY A 100 -10.70 10.48 0.61
C GLY A 100 -12.09 10.15 0.05
N VAL A 101 -12.42 8.86 -0.06
CA VAL A 101 -13.69 8.38 -0.65
C VAL A 101 -14.80 8.25 0.38
N VAL A 102 -14.55 7.55 1.50
CA VAL A 102 -15.57 7.18 2.49
C VAL A 102 -15.56 8.12 3.71
N GLY A 103 -14.38 8.68 4.03
CA GLY A 103 -14.20 9.62 5.15
C GLY A 103 -15.15 10.83 5.17
N PRO A 104 -15.63 11.39 4.04
CA PRO A 104 -16.60 12.47 4.07
C PRO A 104 -17.89 12.14 4.83
N LEU A 105 -18.30 10.86 4.91
CA LEU A 105 -19.45 10.40 5.71
C LEU A 105 -19.23 10.59 7.23
N LEU A 106 -17.98 10.59 7.68
CA LEU A 106 -17.62 10.58 9.10
C LEU A 106 -17.20 11.95 9.62
N VAL A 107 -16.39 12.67 8.85
CA VAL A 107 -15.69 13.89 9.32
C VAL A 107 -15.88 15.08 8.38
N GLY A 108 -16.68 14.93 7.33
CA GLY A 108 -16.85 15.93 6.27
C GLY A 108 -15.67 15.97 5.29
N THR A 109 -15.93 16.53 4.11
CA THR A 109 -15.01 16.47 2.96
C THR A 109 -13.64 17.08 3.24
N THR A 110 -13.58 18.25 3.90
CA THR A 110 -12.30 18.94 4.12
C THR A 110 -11.34 18.11 4.98
N ILE A 111 -11.79 17.56 6.11
CA ILE A 111 -10.94 16.77 7.00
C ILE A 111 -10.56 15.44 6.33
N ALA A 112 -11.52 14.80 5.66
CA ALA A 112 -11.30 13.58 4.91
C ALA A 112 -10.17 13.71 3.86
N LEU A 113 -10.20 14.79 3.07
CA LEU A 113 -9.18 15.07 2.06
C LEU A 113 -7.82 15.44 2.66
N TRP A 114 -7.79 16.11 3.82
CA TRP A 114 -6.52 16.34 4.52
C TRP A 114 -5.88 15.03 4.98
N LEU A 115 -6.69 14.10 5.53
CA LEU A 115 -6.21 12.78 5.92
C LEU A 115 -5.70 11.99 4.72
N ASP A 116 -6.44 12.02 3.61
CA ASP A 116 -6.02 11.42 2.34
C ASP A 116 -4.67 12.00 1.86
N ALA A 117 -4.55 13.33 1.76
CA ALA A 117 -3.31 13.99 1.31
C ALA A 117 -2.10 13.65 2.20
N ILE A 118 -2.27 13.64 3.53
CA ILE A 118 -1.21 13.28 4.47
C ILE A 118 -0.79 11.82 4.27
N LEU A 119 -1.75 10.90 4.19
CA LEU A 119 -1.48 9.48 4.00
C LEU A 119 -0.88 9.18 2.62
N LEU A 120 -1.30 9.91 1.58
CA LEU A 120 -0.71 9.87 0.24
C LEU A 120 0.77 10.23 0.28
N ILE A 121 1.12 11.38 0.88
CA ILE A 121 2.51 11.84 0.96
C ILE A 121 3.35 10.83 1.76
N ILE A 122 2.87 10.40 2.93
CA ILE A 122 3.57 9.40 3.75
C ILE A 122 3.74 8.09 2.97
N GLY A 123 2.68 7.62 2.31
CA GLY A 123 2.69 6.40 1.52
C GLY A 123 3.69 6.43 0.37
N ILE A 124 3.75 7.53 -0.39
CA ILE A 124 4.73 7.75 -1.46
C ILE A 124 6.15 7.73 -0.90
N MET A 125 6.41 8.46 0.18
CA MET A 125 7.75 8.52 0.78
C MET A 125 8.22 7.15 1.27
N LEU A 126 7.33 6.39 1.91
CA LEU A 126 7.60 5.02 2.33
C LEU A 126 7.82 4.07 1.15
N ALA A 127 7.00 4.18 0.09
CA ALA A 127 7.09 3.36 -1.11
C ALA A 127 8.43 3.59 -1.84
N LEU A 128 8.83 4.86 -1.99
CA LEU A 128 10.10 5.23 -2.63
C LEU A 128 11.30 4.75 -1.80
N ALA A 129 11.29 5.02 -0.49
CA ALA A 129 12.39 4.61 0.40
C ALA A 129 12.57 3.09 0.39
N LEU A 130 11.48 2.33 0.47
CA LEU A 130 11.51 0.88 0.45
C LEU A 130 11.92 0.32 -0.91
N SER A 131 11.38 0.86 -2.01
CA SER A 131 11.74 0.43 -3.37
C SER A 131 13.22 0.64 -3.67
N ILE A 132 13.74 1.85 -3.41
CA ILE A 132 15.14 2.19 -3.67
C ILE A 132 16.06 1.29 -2.85
N THR A 133 15.74 1.09 -1.57
CA THR A 133 16.54 0.24 -0.67
C THR A 133 16.50 -1.21 -1.12
N TRP A 134 15.33 -1.73 -1.46
CA TRP A 134 15.17 -3.10 -1.91
C TRP A 134 15.93 -3.36 -3.21
N VAL A 135 15.74 -2.52 -4.24
CA VAL A 135 16.48 -2.65 -5.51
C VAL A 135 17.99 -2.60 -5.29
N ALA A 136 18.49 -1.65 -4.47
CA ALA A 136 19.91 -1.53 -4.18
C ALA A 136 20.49 -2.78 -3.49
N LEU A 137 19.73 -3.43 -2.62
CA LEU A 137 20.14 -4.65 -1.93
C LEU A 137 20.03 -5.89 -2.85
N THR A 138 18.97 -6.00 -3.63
CA THR A 138 18.75 -7.11 -4.57
C THR A 138 19.83 -7.15 -5.66
N ILE A 139 20.22 -5.99 -6.21
CA ILE A 139 21.31 -5.91 -7.20
C ILE A 139 22.64 -6.39 -6.60
N ARG A 140 22.92 -6.03 -5.34
CA ARG A 140 24.16 -6.44 -4.65
C ARG A 140 24.19 -7.92 -4.27
N ALA A 141 23.04 -8.52 -4.02
CA ALA A 141 22.91 -9.89 -3.52
C ALA A 141 22.82 -10.95 -4.63
N GLU A 142 22.91 -10.57 -5.92
CA GLU A 142 22.84 -11.47 -7.08
C GLU A 142 21.68 -12.48 -6.99
N VAL A 143 20.51 -11.96 -6.62
CA VAL A 143 19.36 -12.78 -6.25
C VAL A 143 18.86 -13.59 -7.46
N GLY A 144 19.06 -14.91 -7.42
CA GLY A 144 18.70 -15.82 -8.50
C GLY A 144 17.19 -16.08 -8.64
N LEU A 145 16.76 -16.51 -9.83
CA LEU A 145 15.35 -16.78 -10.18
C LEU A 145 14.63 -17.71 -9.19
N ALA A 146 15.33 -18.64 -8.55
CA ALA A 146 14.76 -19.59 -7.59
C ALA A 146 14.10 -18.90 -6.36
N SER A 147 14.46 -17.66 -6.07
CA SER A 147 13.95 -16.87 -4.93
C SER A 147 12.75 -15.98 -5.27
N VAL A 148 12.46 -15.78 -6.56
CA VAL A 148 11.35 -14.95 -7.04
C VAL A 148 10.03 -15.59 -6.64
N ASN A 149 9.15 -14.86 -5.96
CA ASN A 149 7.87 -15.38 -5.48
C ASN A 149 6.76 -14.34 -5.62
N GLY A 150 5.50 -14.72 -5.36
CA GLY A 150 4.36 -13.82 -5.52
C GLY A 150 4.45 -12.52 -4.72
N GLY A 151 5.18 -12.51 -3.59
CA GLY A 151 5.42 -11.31 -2.80
C GLY A 151 6.17 -10.21 -3.56
N TRP A 152 6.94 -10.56 -4.59
CA TRP A 152 7.67 -9.60 -5.43
C TRP A 152 6.75 -8.69 -6.25
N LEU A 153 5.46 -9.02 -6.36
CA LEU A 153 4.46 -8.14 -6.98
C LEU A 153 4.03 -6.98 -6.07
N ILE A 154 4.29 -7.05 -4.76
CA ILE A 154 3.84 -6.03 -3.79
C ILE A 154 4.48 -4.65 -4.09
N PRO A 155 5.79 -4.52 -4.33
CA PRO A 155 6.39 -3.22 -4.63
C PRO A 155 5.91 -2.56 -5.95
N PRO A 156 5.68 -3.30 -7.05
CA PRO A 156 5.00 -2.72 -8.21
C PRO A 156 3.56 -2.26 -7.92
N LEU A 157 2.81 -3.05 -7.14
CA LEU A 157 1.39 -2.80 -6.87
C LEU A 157 1.15 -1.50 -6.10
N MET A 158 2.05 -1.10 -5.19
CA MET A 158 1.88 0.16 -4.46
C MET A 158 1.89 1.40 -5.37
N ASN A 159 2.61 1.37 -6.50
CA ASN A 159 2.57 2.46 -7.47
C ASN A 159 1.19 2.61 -8.13
N LEU A 160 0.45 1.51 -8.27
CA LEU A 160 -0.91 1.52 -8.83
C LEU A 160 -1.94 2.13 -7.86
N LEU A 161 -1.60 2.25 -6.57
CA LEU A 161 -2.49 2.82 -5.56
C LEU A 161 -2.42 4.36 -5.51
N ILE A 162 -1.32 4.94 -5.97
CA ILE A 162 -1.11 6.39 -5.99
C ILE A 162 -2.17 7.13 -6.83
N PRO A 163 -2.49 6.74 -8.09
CA PRO A 163 -3.56 7.39 -8.84
C PRO A 163 -4.93 7.30 -8.14
N LEU A 164 -5.20 6.21 -7.41
CA LEU A 164 -6.44 6.06 -6.64
C LEU A 164 -6.53 7.06 -5.49
N ALA A 165 -5.42 7.30 -4.77
CA ALA A 165 -5.37 8.25 -3.66
C ALA A 165 -5.33 9.70 -4.14
N ILE A 166 -4.85 9.94 -5.36
CA ILE A 166 -4.91 11.26 -5.99
C ILE A 166 -6.34 11.63 -6.44
N ALA A 167 -7.16 10.65 -6.81
CA ALA A 167 -8.45 10.92 -7.45
C ALA A 167 -9.39 11.81 -6.60
N PRO A 168 -9.63 11.55 -5.30
CA PRO A 168 -10.48 12.42 -4.47
C PRO A 168 -9.94 13.86 -4.39
N LEU A 169 -8.61 14.02 -4.28
CA LEU A 169 -7.94 15.32 -4.24
C LEU A 169 -8.09 16.08 -5.56
N ALA A 170 -7.97 15.40 -6.70
CA ALA A 170 -8.12 15.99 -8.03
C ALA A 170 -9.56 16.45 -8.29
N PHE A 171 -10.57 15.67 -7.88
CA PHE A 171 -11.97 16.07 -8.01
C PHE A 171 -12.31 17.29 -7.14
N ALA A 172 -11.71 17.38 -5.95
CA ALA A 172 -11.92 18.52 -5.05
C ALA A 172 -11.15 19.78 -5.45
N ASN A 173 -10.06 19.66 -6.23
CA ASN A 173 -9.21 20.77 -6.63
C ASN A 173 -9.05 20.82 -8.17
N PRO A 174 -10.06 21.30 -8.92
CA PRO A 174 -10.02 21.32 -10.38
C PRO A 174 -8.83 22.10 -10.98
N GLY A 175 -8.31 23.11 -10.26
CA GLY A 175 -7.14 23.89 -10.70
C GLY A 175 -5.86 23.06 -10.79
N ASP A 176 -5.70 22.06 -9.92
CA ASP A 176 -4.52 21.19 -9.87
C ASP A 176 -4.76 19.82 -10.51
N ALA A 177 -6.00 19.53 -10.92
CA ALA A 177 -6.43 18.22 -11.41
C ALA A 177 -5.58 17.71 -12.59
N ALA A 178 -5.16 18.59 -13.51
CA ALA A 178 -4.31 18.20 -14.63
C ALA A 178 -2.93 17.70 -14.17
N VAL A 179 -2.31 18.41 -13.22
CA VAL A 179 -0.99 18.03 -12.66
C VAL A 179 -1.11 16.75 -11.86
N LEU A 180 -2.13 16.66 -11.00
CA LEU A 180 -2.43 15.48 -10.21
C LEU A 180 -2.69 14.25 -11.09
N LEU A 181 -3.47 14.40 -12.17
CA LEU A 181 -3.72 13.32 -13.12
C LEU A 181 -2.44 12.90 -13.86
N MET A 182 -1.59 13.85 -14.28
CA MET A 182 -0.29 13.51 -14.88
C MET A 182 0.58 12.70 -13.93
N ILE A 183 0.64 13.08 -12.65
CA ILE A 183 1.36 12.33 -11.63
C ILE A 183 0.76 10.92 -11.48
N GLY A 184 -0.56 10.83 -11.34
CA GLY A 184 -1.27 9.54 -11.23
C GLY A 184 -1.00 8.63 -12.42
N LEU A 185 -1.06 9.15 -13.66
CA LEU A 185 -0.77 8.39 -14.87
C LEU A 185 0.70 7.97 -14.98
N ALA A 186 1.64 8.79 -14.52
CA ALA A 186 3.05 8.42 -14.47
C ALA A 186 3.26 7.23 -13.53
N PHE A 187 2.70 7.27 -12.32
CA PHE A 187 2.78 6.15 -11.37
C PHE A 187 2.03 4.91 -11.85
N LEU A 188 0.89 5.07 -12.53
CA LEU A 188 0.18 3.97 -13.19
C LEU A 188 1.08 3.29 -14.24
N GLY A 189 1.72 4.06 -15.12
CA GLY A 189 2.61 3.54 -16.16
C GLY A 189 3.83 2.82 -15.57
N ILE A 190 4.47 3.43 -14.57
CA ILE A 190 5.60 2.83 -13.85
C ILE A 190 5.17 1.52 -13.17
N GLY A 191 4.06 1.54 -12.43
CA GLY A 191 3.52 0.38 -11.73
C GLY A 191 3.16 -0.76 -12.68
N ALA A 192 2.49 -0.45 -13.80
CA ALA A 192 2.09 -1.44 -14.80
C ALA A 192 3.30 -2.09 -15.48
N PHE A 193 4.31 -1.29 -15.86
CA PHE A 193 5.54 -1.79 -16.45
C PHE A 193 6.30 -2.71 -15.48
N LEU A 194 6.48 -2.26 -14.23
CA LEU A 194 7.14 -3.07 -13.20
C LEU A 194 6.37 -4.34 -12.86
N PHE A 195 5.04 -4.27 -12.82
CA PHE A 195 4.18 -5.44 -12.60
C PHE A 195 4.42 -6.47 -13.70
N LEU A 196 4.35 -6.08 -14.97
CA LEU A 196 4.58 -6.99 -16.10
C LEU A 196 5.98 -7.61 -16.05
N ALA A 197 7.01 -6.82 -15.78
CA ALA A 197 8.38 -7.32 -15.66
C ALA A 197 8.54 -8.38 -14.57
N VAL A 198 8.04 -8.12 -13.35
CA VAL A 198 8.11 -9.08 -12.24
C VAL A 198 7.22 -10.29 -12.50
N PHE A 199 6.04 -10.08 -13.08
CA PHE A 199 5.12 -11.15 -13.44
C PHE A 199 5.76 -12.12 -14.43
N THR A 200 6.45 -11.62 -15.46
CA THR A 200 7.22 -12.45 -16.39
C THR A 200 8.31 -13.26 -15.67
N LEU A 201 9.02 -12.68 -14.69
CA LEU A 201 10.01 -13.42 -13.90
C LEU A 201 9.38 -14.55 -13.07
N ILE A 202 8.20 -14.32 -12.50
CA ILE A 202 7.45 -15.35 -11.77
C ILE A 202 7.07 -16.49 -12.72
N PHE A 203 6.54 -16.18 -13.91
CA PHE A 203 6.21 -17.20 -14.90
C PHE A 203 7.43 -17.96 -15.39
N ALA A 204 8.54 -17.28 -15.66
CA ALA A 204 9.79 -17.90 -16.08
C ALA A 204 10.39 -18.83 -15.02
N ARG A 205 10.11 -18.59 -13.73
CA ARG A 205 10.50 -19.50 -12.63
C ARG A 205 9.60 -20.75 -12.56
N LEU A 206 8.33 -20.61 -12.93
CA LEU A 206 7.32 -21.69 -12.84
C LEU A 206 7.29 -22.61 -14.06
N ALA A 207 7.78 -22.13 -15.20
CA ALA A 207 7.92 -22.89 -16.45
C ALA A 207 9.17 -23.79 -16.42
#